data_AF-A0A0K6GJ25-F1
#
_entry.id   AF-A0A0K6GJ25-F1
#
_cell.length_a   1.000
_cell.length_b   1.000
_cell.length_c   1.000
_cell.angle_alpha   90.00
_cell.angle_beta   90.00
_cell.angle_gamma   90.00
#
_symmetry.space_group_name_H-M   'P 1'
#
loop_
_entity.id
_entity.type
_entity.pdbx_description
1 polymer ?
#
loop_
_entity_poly.entity_id
_entity_poly.type
_entity_poly.pdbx_seq_one_letter_code
_entity_poly.pdbx_strand_id
1 'polypeptide(L)'
;MVRSLLLAPLAITVASAATLAERQSNCNCGYKDSTGAVWRESFVSDFTSAAGAEAVLSQNFYKFNYPEPHGGTLKDMNYNPNNVYAYNDGLGMKTSAYSGSGLVQTAGIGTNNAMKYGSFRMRATVPSVPGVCFGFFTYKNESNVIHEADIEFLSADADYYQRAYHTNQPGLINGNTDPDASKSVVVPGADFTEFHEHRLDWLPGSTKYYYDGSLKSTVSKNSPSVDSPLYVNVWSDGGPLWSRGPPTEDAIATIYYIKAYYNSSSLSESQFNNKFDVVIPSLPGVGYSTLLPKPEATVVDNARVFDTLMTKVLGYQNYVGQAGDFGAVNLRQLQTHYSSTLRLALFQSFFAPRPDDAIDDSLLPAPEQTMLEHIAEFTKSGMGYFMIQSNRVSTIGLAMYDNPQAYLAWLGYKYIKTLEWAKIPEEMHKSFMDEMYSLILLQQYTGTIHTSMAMYQHSGLQYGIEEWKKNPPNQAPFGVQHFEGEFYLAPQSWLKNHGPMIWHQYHKSGGHFAALGAPDEFVKDCRRFFGENYWKQLGSPSSTCV
;
A
#
# COMPACT_ATOMS: atom_id res chain seq x y z
N MET A 1 -9.94 6.57 57.65
CA MET A 1 -8.83 5.82 57.02
C MET A 1 -8.46 6.52 55.73
N VAL A 2 -7.39 7.29 55.76
CA VAL A 2 -6.80 7.97 54.61
C VAL A 2 -6.10 6.91 53.77
N ARG A 3 -6.52 6.72 52.52
CA ARG A 3 -5.72 6.00 51.50
C ARG A 3 -5.25 7.02 50.48
N SER A 4 -3.94 7.09 50.38
CA SER A 4 -3.13 8.08 49.68
C SER A 4 -3.46 8.17 48.19
N LEU A 5 -3.81 9.37 47.74
CA LEU A 5 -3.73 9.78 46.35
C LEU A 5 -2.24 9.92 45.98
N LEU A 6 -1.72 8.99 45.18
CA LEU A 6 -0.55 9.23 44.34
C LEU A 6 -1.05 9.84 43.03
N LEU A 7 -1.30 11.15 43.06
CA LEU A 7 -1.37 11.97 41.85
C LEU A 7 0.05 12.09 41.31
N ALA A 8 0.43 11.20 40.38
CA ALA A 8 1.56 11.47 39.52
C ALA A 8 1.19 12.69 38.65
N PRO A 9 2.03 13.74 38.57
CA PRO A 9 1.78 14.83 37.65
C PRO A 9 1.99 14.29 36.24
N LEU A 10 0.92 13.92 35.54
CA LEU A 10 0.98 13.80 34.09
C LEU A 10 1.32 15.20 33.58
N ALA A 11 2.57 15.37 33.15
CA ALA A 11 2.98 16.52 32.38
C ALA A 11 2.07 16.59 31.15
N ILE A 12 1.11 17.52 31.18
CA ILE A 12 0.41 17.96 29.98
C ILE A 12 1.47 18.66 29.15
N THR A 13 2.15 17.91 28.29
CA THR A 13 2.88 18.48 27.17
C THR A 13 1.83 19.09 26.26
N VAL A 14 1.55 20.37 26.47
CA VAL A 14 0.90 21.21 25.47
C VAL A 14 1.77 21.10 24.23
N ALA A 15 1.27 20.40 23.20
CA ALA A 15 1.90 20.39 21.90
C ALA A 15 1.88 21.83 21.39
N SER A 16 2.97 22.55 21.63
CA SER A 16 3.12 23.93 21.18
C SER A 16 3.04 23.94 19.66
N ALA A 17 2.24 24.84 19.10
CA ALA A 17 2.12 25.11 17.66
C ALA A 17 3.47 25.42 16.95
N ALA A 18 4.57 25.54 17.70
CA ALA A 18 5.92 25.75 17.19
C ALA A 18 6.53 24.55 16.43
N THR A 19 5.96 23.35 16.50
CA THR A 19 6.51 22.16 15.81
C THR A 19 5.98 21.94 14.40
N LEU A 20 4.98 22.70 13.93
CA LEU A 20 4.47 22.58 12.56
C LEU A 20 5.33 23.33 11.53
N ALA A 21 5.89 24.48 11.89
CA ALA A 21 6.74 25.26 10.98
C ALA A 21 8.05 24.52 10.64
N GLU A 22 8.57 23.70 11.56
CA GLU A 22 9.75 22.84 11.32
C GLU A 22 9.42 21.57 10.51
N ARG A 23 8.16 21.11 10.48
CA ARG A 23 7.77 19.92 9.69
C ARG A 23 7.62 20.20 8.20
N GLN A 24 7.41 21.45 7.80
CA GLN A 24 7.25 21.82 6.39
C GLN A 24 8.53 21.63 5.56
N SER A 25 9.70 21.47 6.20
CA SER A 25 10.98 21.31 5.48
C SER A 25 11.45 19.86 5.30
N ASN A 26 10.78 18.83 5.84
CA ASN A 26 11.33 17.47 5.85
C ASN A 26 10.29 16.31 5.82
N CYS A 27 9.10 16.50 5.25
CA CYS A 27 8.10 15.43 5.17
C CYS A 27 8.37 14.44 4.00
N ASN A 28 9.52 13.76 4.04
CA ASN A 28 9.86 12.75 3.03
C ASN A 28 9.21 11.41 3.39
N CYS A 29 7.95 11.28 2.98
CA CYS A 29 7.17 10.06 3.08
C CYS A 29 7.70 8.96 2.13
N GLY A 30 8.64 8.14 2.61
CA GLY A 30 9.27 7.05 1.86
C GLY A 30 10.49 6.49 2.61
N TYR A 31 11.11 5.43 2.08
CA TYR A 31 12.43 5.02 2.53
C TYR A 31 13.46 6.07 2.09
N LYS A 32 14.07 6.76 3.05
CA LYS A 32 15.18 7.67 2.80
C LYS A 32 16.48 6.89 2.88
N ASP A 33 17.24 6.84 1.80
CA ASP A 33 18.52 6.15 1.80
C ASP A 33 19.63 6.98 2.47
N SER A 34 20.83 6.39 2.59
CA SER A 34 21.99 7.02 3.21
C SER A 34 22.49 8.28 2.49
N THR A 35 22.08 8.50 1.25
CA THR A 35 22.41 9.70 0.46
C THR A 35 21.36 10.80 0.61
N GLY A 36 20.24 10.50 1.27
CA GLY A 36 19.12 11.41 1.47
C GLY A 36 18.07 11.34 0.36
N ALA A 37 18.25 10.49 -0.66
CA ALA A 37 17.24 10.22 -1.68
C ALA A 37 16.06 9.46 -1.07
N VAL A 38 14.86 9.73 -1.59
CA VAL A 38 13.61 9.20 -1.03
C VAL A 38 12.95 8.29 -2.05
N TRP A 39 12.80 7.04 -1.66
CA TRP A 39 12.13 5.98 -2.39
C TRP A 39 10.77 5.73 -1.77
N ARG A 40 9.78 5.57 -2.62
CA ARG A 40 8.43 6.02 -2.28
C ARG A 40 7.39 4.92 -2.44
N GLU A 41 7.77 3.93 -3.23
CA GLU A 41 7.20 2.60 -3.28
C GLU A 41 8.23 1.59 -2.82
N SER A 42 7.73 0.44 -2.39
CA SER A 42 8.57 -0.69 -2.07
C SER A 42 7.79 -1.99 -2.15
N PHE A 43 8.49 -3.07 -2.44
CA PHE A 43 8.01 -4.40 -2.12
C PHE A 43 9.12 -5.22 -1.47
N VAL A 44 8.70 -6.26 -0.76
CA VAL A 44 9.56 -7.30 -0.22
C VAL A 44 9.01 -8.63 -0.70
N SER A 45 9.79 -9.37 -1.47
CA SER A 45 9.53 -10.77 -1.76
C SER A 45 10.46 -11.59 -0.88
N ASP A 46 9.95 -12.05 0.28
CA ASP A 46 10.66 -12.94 1.19
C ASP A 46 10.31 -14.40 0.89
N PHE A 47 11.18 -15.06 0.13
CA PHE A 47 10.99 -16.43 -0.35
C PHE A 47 11.18 -17.47 0.76
N THR A 48 11.63 -17.06 1.95
CA THR A 48 11.76 -17.91 3.14
C THR A 48 10.48 -17.93 3.99
N SER A 49 9.50 -17.10 3.65
CA SER A 49 8.25 -17.01 4.40
C SER A 49 7.41 -18.28 4.32
N ALA A 50 6.55 -18.47 5.32
CA ALA A 50 5.64 -19.63 5.41
C ALA A 50 4.65 -19.75 4.25
N ALA A 51 4.44 -18.69 3.48
CA ALA A 51 3.60 -18.71 2.27
C ALA A 51 4.21 -19.57 1.14
N GLY A 52 5.53 -19.80 1.18
CA GLY A 52 6.27 -20.56 0.17
C GLY A 52 6.73 -19.71 -1.02
N ALA A 53 7.89 -20.07 -1.57
CA ALA A 53 8.59 -19.26 -2.58
C ALA A 53 7.75 -18.97 -3.84
N GLU A 54 6.94 -19.91 -4.32
CA GLU A 54 6.12 -19.69 -5.52
C GLU A 54 4.96 -18.71 -5.29
N ALA A 55 4.31 -18.78 -4.13
CA ALA A 55 3.24 -17.87 -3.78
C ALA A 55 3.78 -16.44 -3.64
N VAL A 56 4.95 -16.29 -3.00
CA VAL A 56 5.65 -14.99 -2.86
C VAL A 56 6.12 -14.46 -4.21
N LEU A 57 6.63 -15.33 -5.09
CA LEU A 57 7.09 -14.95 -6.42
C LEU A 57 5.97 -14.29 -7.22
N SER A 58 4.79 -14.92 -7.26
CA SER A 58 3.67 -14.46 -8.10
C SER A 58 3.11 -13.09 -7.71
N GLN A 59 3.41 -12.58 -6.51
CA GLN A 59 3.00 -11.24 -6.07
C GLN A 59 3.68 -10.12 -6.87
N ASN A 60 4.99 -10.26 -7.14
CA ASN A 60 5.80 -9.18 -7.71
C ASN A 60 6.50 -9.56 -9.02
N PHE A 61 6.61 -10.85 -9.33
CA PHE A 61 7.40 -11.36 -10.46
C PHE A 61 6.63 -12.37 -11.32
N TYR A 62 7.01 -12.45 -12.59
CA TYR A 62 6.66 -13.53 -13.51
C TYR A 62 7.91 -14.35 -13.87
N LYS A 63 7.70 -15.63 -14.21
CA LYS A 63 8.75 -16.54 -14.70
C LYS A 63 8.93 -16.35 -16.21
N PHE A 64 10.17 -16.30 -16.69
CA PHE A 64 10.46 -16.30 -18.12
C PHE A 64 10.11 -17.66 -18.74
N ASN A 65 9.57 -17.64 -19.95
CA ASN A 65 9.15 -18.84 -20.67
C ASN A 65 9.25 -18.61 -22.19
N TYR A 66 10.48 -18.62 -22.70
CA TYR A 66 10.75 -18.42 -24.12
C TYR A 66 12.16 -18.92 -24.49
N PRO A 67 12.35 -19.36 -25.76
CA PRO A 67 13.67 -19.58 -26.31
C PRO A 67 14.39 -18.24 -26.53
N GLU A 68 15.69 -18.20 -26.26
CA GLU A 68 16.54 -17.02 -26.46
C GLU A 68 17.72 -17.36 -27.39
N PRO A 69 17.68 -16.92 -28.66
CA PRO A 69 18.77 -17.16 -29.60
C PRO A 69 19.93 -16.22 -29.32
N HIS A 70 21.12 -16.76 -29.06
CA HIS A 70 22.35 -15.98 -28.85
C HIS A 70 23.22 -16.11 -30.09
N GLY A 71 22.84 -15.38 -31.16
CA GLY A 71 23.59 -15.35 -32.41
C GLY A 71 25.04 -14.92 -32.20
N GLY A 72 25.99 -15.74 -32.65
CA GLY A 72 27.43 -15.46 -32.52
C GLY A 72 28.09 -16.04 -31.26
N THR A 73 27.37 -16.82 -30.46
CA THR A 73 27.90 -17.57 -29.30
C THR A 73 27.90 -19.08 -29.58
N LEU A 74 28.33 -19.90 -28.62
CA LEU A 74 28.45 -21.35 -28.84
C LEU A 74 27.10 -22.09 -28.78
N LYS A 75 26.10 -21.56 -28.04
CA LYS A 75 24.83 -22.25 -27.77
C LYS A 75 23.65 -21.29 -27.61
N ASP A 76 22.51 -21.66 -28.18
CA ASP A 76 21.21 -21.02 -27.90
C ASP A 76 20.61 -21.55 -26.58
N MET A 77 19.76 -20.75 -25.96
CA MET A 77 19.19 -21.01 -24.64
C MET A 77 17.65 -21.06 -24.65
N ASN A 78 17.09 -21.57 -23.56
CA ASN A 78 15.65 -21.55 -23.30
C ASN A 78 15.37 -21.24 -21.83
N TYR A 79 14.71 -20.12 -21.55
CA TYR A 79 14.18 -19.87 -20.21
C TYR A 79 13.02 -20.82 -19.95
N ASN A 80 13.22 -21.71 -19.00
CA ASN A 80 12.26 -22.72 -18.62
C ASN A 80 11.67 -22.37 -17.25
N PRO A 81 10.34 -22.16 -17.14
CA PRO A 81 9.73 -21.79 -15.87
C PRO A 81 9.87 -22.88 -14.80
N ASN A 82 10.11 -24.15 -15.18
CA ASN A 82 10.37 -25.24 -14.25
C ASN A 82 11.76 -25.16 -13.59
N ASN A 83 12.65 -24.32 -14.11
CA ASN A 83 13.95 -24.05 -13.52
C ASN A 83 13.91 -22.92 -12.46
N VAL A 84 12.72 -22.41 -12.15
CA VAL A 84 12.46 -21.49 -11.03
C VAL A 84 11.51 -22.19 -10.05
N TYR A 85 12.00 -22.57 -8.87
CA TYR A 85 11.24 -23.40 -7.93
C TYR A 85 11.70 -23.20 -6.48
N ALA A 86 10.92 -23.63 -5.50
CA ALA A 86 11.33 -23.59 -4.09
C ALA A 86 12.54 -24.52 -3.85
N TYR A 87 13.60 -23.99 -3.28
CA TYR A 87 14.87 -24.71 -3.07
C TYR A 87 15.60 -24.18 -1.84
N ASN A 88 16.03 -25.08 -0.94
CA ASN A 88 16.77 -24.76 0.30
C ASN A 88 16.20 -23.54 1.06
N ASP A 89 14.91 -23.62 1.41
CA ASP A 89 14.14 -22.59 2.11
C ASP A 89 14.04 -21.22 1.38
N GLY A 90 14.42 -21.13 0.10
CA GLY A 90 14.29 -19.93 -0.72
C GLY A 90 13.80 -20.22 -2.14
N LEU A 91 14.09 -19.29 -3.05
CA LEU A 91 13.82 -19.43 -4.48
C LEU A 91 15.07 -19.91 -5.21
N GLY A 92 15.02 -21.12 -5.76
CA GLY A 92 16.06 -21.67 -6.62
C GLY A 92 15.93 -21.18 -8.06
N MET A 93 17.04 -20.71 -8.63
CA MET A 93 17.20 -20.31 -10.02
C MET A 93 18.24 -21.21 -10.68
N LYS A 94 17.79 -22.08 -11.59
CA LYS A 94 18.62 -23.16 -12.15
C LYS A 94 19.00 -22.97 -13.62
N THR A 95 20.28 -23.15 -13.94
CA THR A 95 20.69 -23.64 -15.26
C THR A 95 20.95 -25.14 -15.18
N SER A 96 20.28 -25.91 -16.04
CA SER A 96 20.42 -27.36 -16.04
C SER A 96 21.76 -27.80 -16.63
N ALA A 97 22.27 -28.94 -16.15
CA ALA A 97 23.41 -29.62 -16.76
C ALA A 97 23.21 -29.80 -18.27
N TYR A 98 24.22 -29.44 -19.06
CA TYR A 98 24.10 -29.53 -20.50
C TYR A 98 24.31 -30.96 -20.98
N SER A 99 23.31 -31.50 -21.68
CA SER A 99 23.31 -32.87 -22.20
C SER A 99 24.22 -33.08 -23.43
N GLY A 100 24.90 -32.03 -23.90
CA GLY A 100 25.71 -32.05 -25.12
C GLY A 100 24.92 -31.75 -26.41
N SER A 101 23.59 -31.62 -26.33
CA SER A 101 22.73 -31.32 -27.48
C SER A 101 21.51 -30.49 -27.11
N GLY A 102 20.91 -29.79 -28.08
CA GLY A 102 19.74 -28.94 -27.86
C GLY A 102 20.06 -27.60 -27.18
N LEU A 103 19.00 -26.92 -26.73
CA LEU A 103 19.06 -25.63 -26.04
C LEU A 103 19.48 -25.79 -24.58
N VAL A 104 20.31 -24.89 -24.09
CA VAL A 104 20.66 -24.83 -22.66
C VAL A 104 19.43 -24.35 -21.88
N GLN A 105 18.99 -25.12 -20.88
CA GLN A 105 17.81 -24.78 -20.08
C GLN A 105 18.21 -23.88 -18.92
N THR A 106 17.68 -22.65 -18.89
CA THR A 106 18.06 -21.57 -17.96
C THR A 106 16.85 -21.08 -17.16
N ALA A 107 17.11 -20.34 -16.08
CA ALA A 107 16.10 -19.72 -15.22
C ALA A 107 16.12 -18.19 -15.36
N GLY A 108 14.94 -17.59 -15.35
CA GLY A 108 14.78 -16.14 -15.37
C GLY A 108 13.45 -15.72 -14.77
N ILE A 109 13.46 -14.60 -14.05
CA ILE A 109 12.28 -13.94 -13.51
C ILE A 109 12.35 -12.44 -13.77
N GLY A 110 11.18 -11.79 -13.85
CA GLY A 110 11.13 -10.35 -13.94
C GLY A 110 9.94 -9.73 -13.25
N THR A 111 10.09 -8.47 -12.84
CA THR A 111 9.03 -7.76 -12.13
C THR A 111 7.81 -7.51 -13.01
N ASN A 112 6.62 -7.58 -12.41
CA ASN A 112 5.35 -7.28 -13.08
C ASN A 112 5.24 -5.81 -13.51
N ASN A 113 6.01 -4.91 -12.88
CA ASN A 113 6.01 -3.48 -13.14
C ASN A 113 7.42 -2.99 -13.52
N ALA A 114 7.48 -1.95 -14.35
CA ALA A 114 8.70 -1.19 -14.60
C ALA A 114 8.92 -0.15 -13.49
N MET A 115 10.19 0.21 -13.26
CA MET A 115 10.61 1.12 -12.21
C MET A 115 11.50 2.20 -12.80
N LYS A 116 11.50 3.41 -12.23
CA LYS A 116 12.42 4.47 -12.63
C LYS A 116 13.25 4.93 -11.45
N TYR A 117 14.52 4.53 -11.45
CA TYR A 117 15.44 4.71 -10.34
C TYR A 117 14.99 3.97 -9.07
N GLY A 118 15.94 3.59 -8.24
CA GLY A 118 15.64 2.87 -7.01
C GLY A 118 16.86 2.25 -6.35
N SER A 119 16.62 1.66 -5.21
CA SER A 119 17.57 0.86 -4.43
C SER A 119 17.04 -0.57 -4.34
N PHE A 120 17.70 -1.48 -5.05
CA PHE A 120 17.29 -2.88 -5.21
C PHE A 120 18.28 -3.79 -4.50
N ARG A 121 17.79 -4.67 -3.64
CA ARG A 121 18.59 -5.61 -2.85
C ARG A 121 18.16 -7.03 -3.18
N MET A 122 19.14 -7.90 -3.37
CA MET A 122 18.94 -9.33 -3.45
C MET A 122 19.85 -9.99 -2.42
N ARG A 123 19.27 -10.83 -1.56
CA ARG A 123 20.07 -11.72 -0.71
C ARG A 123 20.05 -13.12 -1.30
N ALA A 124 21.21 -13.58 -1.76
CA ALA A 124 21.32 -14.81 -2.52
C ALA A 124 22.68 -15.51 -2.33
N THR A 125 22.76 -16.75 -2.79
CA THR A 125 24.01 -17.49 -3.04
C THR A 125 24.32 -17.53 -4.53
N VAL A 126 25.59 -17.43 -4.89
CA VAL A 126 26.10 -17.57 -6.26
C VAL A 126 26.35 -19.06 -6.57
N PRO A 127 26.00 -19.55 -7.78
CA PRO A 127 26.26 -20.94 -8.15
C PRO A 127 27.75 -21.29 -8.13
N SER A 128 28.10 -22.42 -7.52
CA SER A 128 29.48 -22.93 -7.46
C SER A 128 29.88 -23.77 -8.68
N VAL A 129 28.90 -24.24 -9.47
CA VAL A 129 29.14 -25.03 -10.68
C VAL A 129 29.61 -24.10 -11.81
N PRO A 130 30.81 -24.30 -12.38
CA PRO A 130 31.34 -23.45 -13.45
C PRO A 130 30.47 -23.47 -14.70
N GLY A 131 30.44 -22.35 -15.41
CA GLY A 131 29.82 -22.25 -16.73
C GLY A 131 28.50 -21.50 -16.76
N VAL A 132 28.16 -20.67 -15.78
CA VAL A 132 26.96 -19.83 -15.80
C VAL A 132 27.25 -18.37 -15.45
N CYS A 133 26.42 -17.48 -15.96
CA CYS A 133 26.28 -16.11 -15.47
C CYS A 133 25.02 -16.01 -14.60
N PHE A 134 25.15 -15.52 -13.39
CA PHE A 134 24.03 -15.14 -12.52
C PHE A 134 23.89 -13.61 -12.52
N GLY A 135 22.79 -13.10 -13.06
CA GLY A 135 22.53 -11.66 -13.21
C GLY A 135 21.45 -11.15 -12.27
N PHE A 136 21.65 -9.96 -11.71
CA PHE A 136 20.64 -9.14 -11.02
C PHE A 136 20.67 -7.73 -11.59
N PHE A 137 19.65 -7.34 -12.35
CA PHE A 137 19.79 -6.22 -13.28
C PHE A 137 18.47 -5.54 -13.61
N THR A 138 18.54 -4.29 -14.04
CA THR A 138 17.43 -3.60 -14.72
C THR A 138 17.64 -3.69 -16.22
N TYR A 139 16.60 -3.89 -17.02
CA TYR A 139 16.75 -3.96 -18.48
C TYR A 139 15.56 -3.38 -19.24
N LYS A 140 15.86 -2.60 -20.27
CA LYS A 140 14.91 -2.24 -21.33
C LYS A 140 15.65 -2.03 -22.64
N ASN A 141 15.10 -2.56 -23.72
CA ASN A 141 15.51 -2.21 -25.08
C ASN A 141 14.48 -1.24 -25.65
N GLU A 142 14.88 0.01 -25.88
CA GLU A 142 14.04 1.03 -26.49
C GLU A 142 14.68 1.51 -27.79
N SER A 143 14.01 1.31 -28.92
CA SER A 143 14.50 1.74 -30.24
C SER A 143 15.93 1.24 -30.58
N ASN A 144 16.26 0.00 -30.19
CA ASN A 144 17.59 -0.61 -30.33
C ASN A 144 18.69 0.02 -29.46
N VAL A 145 18.31 0.76 -28.42
CA VAL A 145 19.22 1.23 -27.37
C VAL A 145 18.98 0.40 -26.13
N ILE A 146 20.04 -0.25 -25.64
CA ILE A 146 20.00 -1.03 -24.41
C ILE A 146 20.17 -0.08 -23.23
N HIS A 147 19.23 -0.16 -22.30
CA HIS A 147 19.27 0.52 -21.02
C HIS A 147 19.29 -0.53 -19.93
N GLU A 148 20.50 -0.78 -19.42
CA GLU A 148 20.71 -1.83 -18.44
C GLU A 148 21.79 -1.46 -17.43
N ALA A 149 21.55 -1.88 -16.19
CA ALA A 149 22.50 -1.81 -15.10
C ALA A 149 22.45 -3.16 -14.38
N ASP A 150 23.60 -3.83 -14.28
CA ASP A 150 23.69 -5.22 -13.87
C ASP A 150 24.70 -5.44 -12.73
N ILE A 151 24.41 -6.45 -11.92
CA ILE A 151 25.38 -7.17 -11.11
C ILE A 151 25.43 -8.58 -11.69
N GLU A 152 26.60 -8.98 -12.18
CA GLU A 152 26.80 -10.30 -12.75
C GLU A 152 27.89 -11.09 -12.01
N PHE A 153 27.62 -12.37 -11.78
CA PHE A 153 28.56 -13.32 -11.19
C PHE A 153 28.85 -14.43 -12.19
N LEU A 154 30.13 -14.64 -12.48
CA LEU A 154 30.56 -15.64 -13.45
C LEU A 154 31.16 -16.84 -12.70
N SER A 155 30.44 -17.95 -12.65
CA SER A 155 30.88 -19.13 -11.89
C SER A 155 32.13 -19.80 -12.49
N ALA A 156 32.51 -19.45 -13.72
CA ALA A 156 33.73 -19.89 -14.36
C ALA A 156 34.99 -19.15 -13.91
N ASP A 157 34.87 -18.05 -13.13
CA ASP A 157 36.04 -17.38 -12.56
C ASP A 157 36.67 -18.19 -11.45
N ALA A 158 38.01 -18.18 -11.39
CA ALA A 158 38.75 -18.86 -10.33
C ALA A 158 38.44 -18.29 -8.92
N ASP A 159 38.00 -17.03 -8.84
CA ASP A 159 37.61 -16.33 -7.63
C ASP A 159 36.15 -15.85 -7.65
N TYR A 160 35.26 -16.62 -8.32
CA TYR A 160 33.83 -16.33 -8.43
C TYR A 160 33.13 -16.06 -7.08
N TYR A 161 33.60 -16.68 -6.00
CA TYR A 161 33.09 -16.51 -4.64
C TYR A 161 33.38 -15.13 -4.04
N GLN A 162 34.14 -14.26 -4.72
CA GLN A 162 34.42 -12.91 -4.23
C GLN A 162 34.49 -11.88 -5.35
N ARG A 163 34.12 -12.24 -6.58
CA ARG A 163 34.17 -11.38 -7.77
C ARG A 163 32.78 -11.15 -8.33
N ALA A 164 32.46 -9.87 -8.58
CA ALA A 164 31.26 -9.44 -9.28
C ALA A 164 31.63 -8.49 -10.41
N TYR A 165 30.81 -8.47 -11.45
CA TYR A 165 30.89 -7.50 -12.55
C TYR A 165 29.75 -6.52 -12.39
N HIS A 166 30.08 -5.23 -12.37
CA HIS A 166 29.12 -4.15 -12.25
C HIS A 166 29.15 -3.34 -13.56
N THR A 167 28.11 -3.46 -14.39
CA THR A 167 28.06 -2.84 -15.71
C THR A 167 26.82 -1.98 -15.88
N ASN A 168 27.00 -0.86 -16.59
CA ASN A 168 25.91 -0.17 -17.27
C ASN A 168 26.09 -0.41 -18.78
N GLN A 169 25.15 -1.09 -19.42
CA GLN A 169 25.30 -1.46 -20.83
C GLN A 169 25.12 -0.25 -21.76
N PRO A 170 25.83 -0.20 -22.90
CA PRO A 170 26.82 -1.19 -23.35
C PRO A 170 28.13 -1.12 -22.55
N GLY A 171 28.62 -2.28 -22.11
CA GLY A 171 29.87 -2.41 -21.35
C GLY A 171 31.14 -2.53 -22.21
N LEU A 172 31.00 -2.54 -23.54
CA LEU A 172 32.12 -2.69 -24.48
C LEU A 172 32.31 -1.43 -25.32
N ILE A 173 33.57 -1.11 -25.61
CA ILE A 173 33.99 -0.08 -26.58
C ILE A 173 35.01 -0.68 -27.54
N ASN A 174 34.72 -0.65 -28.84
CA ASN A 174 35.56 -1.25 -29.89
C ASN A 174 35.92 -2.72 -29.63
N GLY A 175 34.98 -3.51 -29.09
CA GLY A 175 35.16 -4.94 -28.79
C GLY A 175 35.95 -5.25 -27.50
N ASN A 176 36.38 -4.24 -26.75
CA ASN A 176 37.06 -4.41 -25.45
C ASN A 176 36.16 -3.91 -24.32
N THR A 177 36.34 -4.44 -23.11
CA THR A 177 35.68 -3.93 -21.90
C THR A 177 35.98 -2.45 -21.71
N ASP A 178 34.92 -1.65 -21.60
CA ASP A 178 35.02 -0.22 -21.30
C ASP A 178 35.09 -0.06 -19.77
N PRO A 179 36.25 0.31 -19.19
CA PRO A 179 36.42 0.37 -17.74
C PRO A 179 35.55 1.45 -17.06
N ASP A 180 35.01 2.39 -17.84
CA ASP A 180 34.11 3.43 -17.34
C ASP A 180 32.65 2.98 -17.29
N ALA A 181 32.28 1.94 -18.06
CA ALA A 181 30.94 1.37 -18.14
C ALA A 181 30.83 -0.01 -17.47
N SER A 182 31.91 -0.79 -17.38
CA SER A 182 31.95 -2.11 -16.77
C SER A 182 33.15 -2.26 -15.83
N LYS A 183 32.91 -2.73 -14.60
CA LYS A 183 33.93 -2.90 -13.57
C LYS A 183 33.94 -4.32 -13.05
N SER A 184 35.10 -4.98 -13.13
CA SER A 184 35.35 -6.22 -12.40
C SER A 184 35.80 -5.88 -10.97
N VAL A 185 35.02 -6.31 -9.99
CA VAL A 185 35.17 -5.93 -8.58
C VAL A 185 35.42 -7.16 -7.74
N VAL A 186 36.59 -7.22 -7.09
CA VAL A 186 36.91 -8.22 -6.07
C VAL A 186 36.58 -7.65 -4.70
N VAL A 187 35.89 -8.42 -3.86
CA VAL A 187 35.55 -8.07 -2.48
C VAL A 187 36.36 -8.95 -1.52
N PRO A 188 37.53 -8.49 -1.01
CA PRO A 188 38.39 -9.31 -0.17
C PRO A 188 37.67 -9.84 1.07
N GLY A 189 37.78 -11.15 1.31
CA GLY A 189 37.19 -11.82 2.46
C GLY A 189 35.69 -12.09 2.34
N ALA A 190 35.08 -11.81 1.19
CA ALA A 190 33.71 -12.24 0.90
C ALA A 190 33.65 -13.73 0.55
N ASP A 191 32.47 -14.30 0.71
CA ASP A 191 32.11 -15.62 0.18
C ASP A 191 30.70 -15.57 -0.40
N PHE A 192 30.59 -15.35 -1.70
CA PHE A 192 29.32 -15.26 -2.41
C PHE A 192 28.62 -16.62 -2.53
N THR A 193 29.25 -17.73 -2.11
CA THR A 193 28.56 -19.03 -2.02
C THR A 193 27.67 -19.13 -0.78
N GLU A 194 27.83 -18.21 0.17
CA GLU A 194 26.96 -18.01 1.33
C GLU A 194 25.93 -16.88 1.10
N PHE A 195 24.93 -16.77 1.97
CA PHE A 195 23.84 -15.80 1.80
C PHE A 195 24.24 -14.37 2.19
N HIS A 196 24.57 -13.56 1.19
CA HIS A 196 24.93 -12.15 1.34
C HIS A 196 23.99 -11.21 0.58
N GLU A 197 23.91 -9.94 1.03
CA GLU A 197 23.12 -8.93 0.35
C GLU A 197 23.94 -8.21 -0.72
N HIS A 198 23.46 -8.28 -1.97
CA HIS A 198 23.94 -7.49 -3.09
C HIS A 198 22.92 -6.38 -3.37
N ARG A 199 23.41 -5.14 -3.52
CA ARG A 199 22.53 -3.98 -3.74
C ARG A 199 22.98 -3.15 -4.93
N LEU A 200 22.01 -2.80 -5.76
CA LEU A 200 22.10 -1.90 -6.90
C LEU A 200 21.25 -0.65 -6.58
N ASP A 201 21.90 0.50 -6.39
CA ASP A 201 21.23 1.80 -6.33
C ASP A 201 21.33 2.45 -7.71
N TRP A 202 20.26 2.36 -8.49
CA TRP A 202 20.14 3.01 -9.79
C TRP A 202 19.60 4.43 -9.59
N LEU A 203 20.44 5.42 -9.87
CA LEU A 203 20.18 6.84 -9.65
C LEU A 203 20.21 7.60 -11.00
N PRO A 204 19.66 8.82 -11.05
CA PRO A 204 19.87 9.69 -12.20
C PRO A 204 21.38 9.88 -12.48
N GLY A 205 21.84 9.39 -13.63
CA GLY A 205 23.22 9.56 -14.11
C GLY A 205 24.28 8.67 -13.42
N SER A 206 23.90 7.75 -12.53
CA SER A 206 24.83 6.76 -12.02
C SER A 206 24.15 5.53 -11.42
N THR A 207 24.86 4.41 -11.43
CA THR A 207 24.52 3.22 -10.65
C THR A 207 25.60 2.98 -9.60
N LYS A 208 25.18 2.75 -8.35
CA LYS A 208 26.08 2.41 -7.23
C LYS A 208 25.83 0.99 -6.77
N TYR A 209 26.90 0.28 -6.46
CA TYR A 209 26.86 -1.15 -6.18
C TYR A 209 27.44 -1.43 -4.79
N TYR A 210 26.74 -2.22 -4.00
CA TYR A 210 27.11 -2.53 -2.63
C TYR A 210 27.05 -4.02 -2.36
N TYR A 211 27.87 -4.43 -1.40
CA TYR A 211 27.86 -5.76 -0.81
C TYR A 211 27.82 -5.61 0.70
N ASP A 212 26.84 -6.24 1.35
CA ASP A 212 26.55 -6.13 2.79
C ASP A 212 26.59 -4.67 3.30
N GLY A 213 25.88 -3.81 2.57
CA GLY A 213 25.75 -2.38 2.87
C GLY A 213 26.98 -1.53 2.55
N SER A 214 28.12 -2.12 2.19
CA SER A 214 29.36 -1.40 1.85
C SER A 214 29.46 -1.10 0.36
N LEU A 215 29.67 0.17 0.00
CA LEU A 215 29.84 0.60 -1.40
C LEU A 215 31.09 -0.04 -2.00
N LYS A 216 30.96 -0.69 -3.16
CA LYS A 216 32.06 -1.37 -3.87
C LYS A 216 32.42 -0.69 -5.18
N SER A 217 31.44 -0.18 -5.93
CA SER A 217 31.73 0.65 -7.11
C SER A 217 30.61 1.61 -7.44
N THR A 218 30.92 2.57 -8.32
CA THR A 218 29.96 3.47 -8.96
C THR A 218 30.26 3.52 -10.44
N VAL A 219 29.24 3.40 -11.29
CA VAL A 219 29.34 3.45 -12.75
C VAL A 219 28.41 4.57 -13.23
N SER A 220 28.97 5.58 -13.89
CA SER A 220 28.20 6.74 -14.37
C SER A 220 27.99 6.73 -15.89
N LYS A 221 28.93 6.13 -16.63
CA LYS A 221 28.79 5.98 -18.08
C LYS A 221 27.60 5.06 -18.37
N ASN A 222 26.84 5.40 -19.41
CA ASN A 222 25.67 4.65 -19.88
C ASN A 222 24.60 4.37 -18.81
N SER A 223 24.55 5.15 -17.73
CA SER A 223 23.55 4.97 -16.67
C SER A 223 22.14 4.93 -17.29
N PRO A 224 21.34 3.89 -17.02
CA PRO A 224 19.99 3.81 -17.56
C PRO A 224 19.15 5.03 -17.16
N SER A 225 18.29 5.49 -18.07
CA SER A 225 17.45 6.68 -17.87
C SER A 225 15.97 6.45 -18.17
N VAL A 226 15.65 5.30 -18.74
CA VAL A 226 14.29 4.84 -19.04
C VAL A 226 13.82 3.87 -17.98
N ASP A 227 12.53 3.91 -17.71
CA ASP A 227 11.86 3.01 -16.80
C ASP A 227 12.02 1.55 -17.25
N SER A 228 12.53 0.72 -16.36
CA SER A 228 12.93 -0.65 -16.67
C SER A 228 12.42 -1.61 -15.60
N PRO A 229 11.93 -2.80 -15.95
CA PRO A 229 11.74 -3.89 -14.99
C PRO A 229 13.06 -4.30 -14.33
N LEU A 230 12.95 -4.96 -13.17
CA LEU A 230 14.05 -5.62 -12.48
C LEU A 230 14.01 -7.11 -12.79
N TYR A 231 15.13 -7.66 -13.24
CA TYR A 231 15.30 -9.03 -13.69
C TYR A 231 16.36 -9.76 -12.86
N VAL A 232 16.17 -11.07 -12.76
CA VAL A 232 17.14 -12.00 -12.20
C VAL A 232 17.18 -13.23 -13.11
N ASN A 233 18.36 -13.66 -13.51
CA ASN A 233 18.53 -14.86 -14.33
C ASN A 233 19.80 -15.63 -13.97
N VAL A 234 19.79 -16.93 -14.21
CA VAL A 234 21.01 -17.77 -14.20
C VAL A 234 21.06 -18.43 -15.56
N TRP A 235 22.00 -18.03 -16.41
CA TRP A 235 22.02 -18.36 -17.84
C TRP A 235 23.40 -18.82 -18.34
N SER A 236 23.42 -19.49 -19.50
CA SER A 236 24.66 -19.90 -20.14
C SER A 236 24.52 -20.18 -21.65
N ASP A 237 25.27 -19.42 -22.44
CA ASP A 237 25.38 -19.56 -23.91
C ASP A 237 26.75 -20.10 -24.37
N GLY A 238 27.67 -20.35 -23.45
CA GLY A 238 29.05 -20.74 -23.73
C GLY A 238 29.92 -19.64 -24.35
N GLY A 239 29.46 -18.39 -24.35
CA GLY A 239 30.25 -17.25 -24.79
C GLY A 239 31.54 -17.11 -23.96
N PRO A 240 32.69 -16.78 -24.59
CA PRO A 240 33.99 -16.76 -23.90
C PRO A 240 34.14 -15.58 -22.92
N LEU A 241 33.30 -14.54 -23.05
CA LEU A 241 33.37 -13.34 -22.22
C LEU A 241 32.58 -13.45 -20.91
N TRP A 242 31.47 -14.19 -20.92
CA TRP A 242 30.53 -14.22 -19.81
C TRP A 242 30.42 -15.64 -19.23
N SER A 243 29.45 -16.42 -19.69
CA SER A 243 29.09 -17.69 -19.07
C SER A 243 30.22 -18.73 -19.08
N ARG A 244 31.01 -18.83 -20.17
CA ARG A 244 32.07 -19.85 -20.35
C ARG A 244 31.63 -21.29 -20.04
N GLY A 245 30.34 -21.56 -20.16
CA GLY A 245 29.76 -22.89 -20.02
C GLY A 245 29.54 -23.57 -21.36
N PRO A 246 28.47 -24.39 -21.50
CA PRO A 246 27.46 -24.71 -20.49
C PRO A 246 27.96 -25.50 -19.27
N PRO A 247 27.24 -25.49 -18.13
CA PRO A 247 27.64 -26.24 -16.95
C PRO A 247 27.46 -27.75 -17.16
N THR A 248 28.32 -28.56 -16.55
CA THR A 248 28.26 -30.03 -16.59
C THR A 248 27.32 -30.64 -15.55
N GLU A 249 26.92 -29.84 -14.56
CA GLU A 249 26.00 -30.20 -13.49
C GLU A 249 24.93 -29.11 -13.35
N ASP A 250 23.85 -29.38 -12.61
CA ASP A 250 22.82 -28.38 -12.35
C ASP A 250 23.43 -27.23 -11.51
N ALA A 251 23.49 -26.04 -12.08
CA ALA A 251 23.99 -24.83 -11.43
C ALA A 251 22.82 -24.03 -10.87
N ILE A 252 22.74 -23.90 -9.54
CA ILE A 252 21.59 -23.29 -8.86
C ILE A 252 22.06 -22.11 -8.00
N ALA A 253 21.46 -20.94 -8.23
CA ALA A 253 21.51 -19.83 -7.29
C ALA A 253 20.28 -19.91 -6.36
N THR A 254 20.43 -19.59 -5.08
CA THR A 254 19.29 -19.55 -4.14
C THR A 254 19.07 -18.13 -3.67
N ILE A 255 17.84 -17.63 -3.74
CA ILE A 255 17.47 -16.27 -3.34
C ILE A 255 16.56 -16.33 -2.12
N TYR A 256 16.95 -15.66 -1.04
CA TYR A 256 16.13 -15.54 0.17
C TYR A 256 15.16 -14.38 0.08
N TYR A 257 15.63 -13.22 -0.37
CA TYR A 257 14.72 -12.11 -0.62
C TYR A 257 15.16 -11.22 -1.75
N ILE A 258 14.18 -10.55 -2.34
CA ILE A 258 14.39 -9.35 -3.14
C ILE A 258 13.59 -8.21 -2.49
N LYS A 259 14.27 -7.09 -2.23
CA LYS A 259 13.67 -5.85 -1.72
C LYS A 259 13.90 -4.75 -2.74
N ALA A 260 12.83 -4.12 -3.18
CA ALA A 260 12.92 -2.97 -4.06
C ALA A 260 12.38 -1.75 -3.30
N TYR A 261 13.11 -0.63 -3.36
CA TYR A 261 12.62 0.68 -2.95
C TYR A 261 12.82 1.61 -4.14
N TYR A 262 11.73 2.11 -4.72
CA TYR A 262 11.79 2.77 -6.03
C TYR A 262 10.72 3.84 -6.15
N ASN A 263 10.74 4.54 -7.28
CA ASN A 263 9.65 5.40 -7.73
C ASN A 263 9.07 4.78 -9.02
N SER A 264 7.76 4.53 -9.07
CA SER A 264 7.10 4.06 -10.29
C SER A 264 7.18 5.13 -11.39
N SER A 265 7.27 4.68 -12.64
CA SER A 265 7.15 5.56 -13.82
C SER A 265 5.74 6.11 -14.03
N SER A 266 4.74 5.56 -13.34
CA SER A 266 3.34 6.02 -13.41
C SER A 266 3.08 7.32 -12.66
N LEU A 267 3.93 7.67 -11.66
CA LEU A 267 3.72 8.82 -10.79
C LEU A 267 4.90 9.79 -10.87
N SER A 268 4.66 11.03 -11.31
CA SER A 268 5.65 12.10 -11.26
C SER A 268 5.99 12.51 -9.81
N GLU A 269 7.16 13.13 -9.63
CA GLU A 269 7.58 13.67 -8.34
C GLU A 269 6.58 14.70 -7.77
N SER A 270 5.90 15.47 -8.63
CA SER A 270 4.83 16.38 -8.21
C SER A 270 3.56 15.62 -7.80
N GLN A 271 3.19 14.53 -8.47
CA GLN A 271 2.09 13.64 -8.04
C GLN A 271 2.38 13.00 -6.68
N PHE A 272 3.65 12.66 -6.43
CA PHE A 272 4.06 12.06 -5.17
C PHE A 272 4.20 13.07 -4.03
N ASN A 273 4.72 14.27 -4.31
CA ASN A 273 4.81 15.37 -3.35
C ASN A 273 3.43 15.87 -2.88
N ASN A 274 2.34 15.40 -3.49
CA ASN A 274 0.97 15.56 -3.00
C ASN A 274 0.60 14.48 -1.96
N LYS A 275 1.51 14.14 -1.04
CA LYS A 275 1.13 13.29 0.08
C LYS A 275 0.29 14.11 1.05
N PHE A 276 -0.95 13.65 1.20
CA PHE A 276 -1.91 14.14 2.17
C PHE A 276 -1.25 14.26 3.55
N ASP A 277 -1.39 15.42 4.16
CA ASP A 277 -1.38 15.50 5.61
C ASP A 277 -2.62 14.76 6.11
N VAL A 278 -2.42 13.61 6.75
CA VAL A 278 -3.52 12.78 7.23
C VAL A 278 -3.88 13.24 8.64
N VAL A 279 -5.03 13.90 8.76
CA VAL A 279 -5.60 14.34 10.04
C VAL A 279 -6.72 13.38 10.41
N ILE A 280 -6.57 12.68 11.54
CA ILE A 280 -7.54 11.69 12.06
C ILE A 280 -8.09 12.21 13.40
N PRO A 281 -9.07 13.12 13.39
CA PRO A 281 -9.60 13.68 14.62
C PRO A 281 -10.52 12.68 15.32
N SER A 282 -10.42 12.56 16.65
CA SER A 282 -11.46 11.87 17.43
C SER A 282 -12.75 12.70 17.41
N LEU A 283 -13.87 12.04 17.12
CA LEU A 283 -15.20 12.65 17.19
C LEU A 283 -15.46 13.27 18.58
N PRO A 284 -16.20 14.39 18.67
CA PRO A 284 -16.55 14.95 19.96
C PRO A 284 -17.22 13.92 20.88
N GLY A 285 -16.70 13.76 22.09
CA GLY A 285 -17.15 12.76 23.06
C GLY A 285 -16.55 11.37 22.90
N VAL A 286 -15.59 11.16 21.99
CA VAL A 286 -14.94 9.86 21.74
C VAL A 286 -13.45 9.94 22.05
N GLY A 287 -12.93 8.95 22.78
CA GLY A 287 -11.49 8.80 23.03
C GLY A 287 -10.94 10.00 23.81
N TYR A 288 -10.03 10.76 23.20
CA TYR A 288 -9.41 11.93 23.84
C TYR A 288 -10.17 13.25 23.61
N SER A 289 -11.20 13.24 22.76
CA SER A 289 -12.03 14.44 22.51
C SER A 289 -13.15 14.52 23.54
N THR A 290 -13.25 15.67 24.21
CA THR A 290 -14.40 15.96 25.08
C THR A 290 -15.68 16.10 24.27
N LEU A 291 -16.83 15.95 24.93
CA LEU A 291 -18.11 16.34 24.34
C LEU A 291 -18.09 17.85 24.04
N LEU A 292 -18.85 18.29 23.03
CA LEU A 292 -19.02 19.73 22.79
C LEU A 292 -19.72 20.37 23.99
N PRO A 293 -19.34 21.59 24.40
CA PRO A 293 -19.95 22.31 25.52
C PRO A 293 -21.33 22.91 25.12
N LYS A 294 -22.15 22.09 24.45
CA LYS A 294 -23.48 22.41 23.94
C LYS A 294 -24.30 21.11 23.98
N PRO A 295 -25.21 20.93 24.96
CA PRO A 295 -25.95 19.68 25.15
C PRO A 295 -26.72 19.22 23.90
N GLU A 296 -27.28 20.15 23.13
CA GLU A 296 -28.04 19.92 21.92
C GLU A 296 -27.20 19.94 20.64
N ALA A 297 -25.88 19.77 20.75
CA ALA A 297 -25.00 19.74 19.60
C ALA A 297 -25.35 18.60 18.63
N THR A 298 -25.28 18.90 17.34
CA THR A 298 -25.56 17.93 16.27
C THR A 298 -24.35 17.72 15.36
N VAL A 299 -24.46 16.81 14.40
CA VAL A 299 -23.46 16.64 13.33
C VAL A 299 -23.15 17.93 12.54
N VAL A 300 -24.04 18.93 12.54
CA VAL A 300 -23.76 20.25 11.95
C VAL A 300 -22.75 21.03 12.80
N ASP A 301 -22.89 20.98 14.13
CA ASP A 301 -21.90 21.57 15.04
C ASP A 301 -20.56 20.85 14.93
N ASN A 302 -20.56 19.52 14.77
CA ASN A 302 -19.34 18.75 14.54
C ASN A 302 -18.66 19.14 13.22
N ALA A 303 -19.41 19.29 12.13
CA ALA A 303 -18.87 19.75 10.84
C ALA A 303 -18.20 21.13 10.99
N ARG A 304 -18.81 22.06 11.72
CA ARG A 304 -18.18 23.35 12.03
C ARG A 304 -16.87 23.18 12.78
N VAL A 305 -16.80 22.26 13.74
CA VAL A 305 -15.59 21.98 14.52
C VAL A 305 -14.50 21.39 13.63
N PHE A 306 -14.82 20.43 12.77
CA PHE A 306 -13.86 19.84 11.84
C PHE A 306 -13.36 20.83 10.79
N ASP A 307 -14.23 21.63 10.20
CA ASP A 307 -13.80 22.67 9.26
C ASP A 307 -12.92 23.72 9.96
N THR A 308 -13.26 24.11 11.19
CA THR A 308 -12.45 25.02 12.00
C THR A 308 -11.08 24.42 12.33
N LEU A 309 -11.03 23.14 12.69
CA LEU A 309 -9.77 22.41 12.91
C LEU A 309 -8.89 22.48 11.66
N MET A 310 -9.44 22.13 10.50
CA MET A 310 -8.66 22.11 9.26
C MET A 310 -8.20 23.52 8.85
N THR A 311 -9.11 24.48 8.81
CA THR A 311 -8.87 25.80 8.20
C THR A 311 -8.22 26.81 9.14
N LYS A 312 -8.68 26.88 10.39
CA LYS A 312 -8.27 27.94 11.33
C LYS A 312 -7.19 27.47 12.31
N VAL A 313 -7.19 26.20 12.68
CA VAL A 313 -6.22 25.65 13.64
C VAL A 313 -4.99 25.11 12.92
N LEU A 314 -5.19 24.27 11.91
CA LEU A 314 -4.10 23.63 11.16
C LEU A 314 -3.66 24.43 9.92
N GLY A 315 -4.47 25.39 9.47
CA GLY A 315 -4.12 26.30 8.38
C GLY A 315 -4.37 25.77 6.97
N TYR A 316 -5.00 24.60 6.82
CA TYR A 316 -5.37 24.05 5.52
C TYR A 316 -6.55 24.83 4.93
N GLN A 317 -6.25 25.74 3.98
CA GLN A 317 -7.28 26.52 3.28
C GLN A 317 -8.26 25.64 2.49
N ASN A 318 -7.79 24.48 2.05
CA ASN A 318 -8.57 23.49 1.34
C ASN A 318 -8.17 22.09 1.83
N TYR A 319 -9.12 21.18 1.92
CA TYR A 319 -8.87 19.80 2.32
C TYR A 319 -9.80 18.84 1.58
N VAL A 320 -9.49 17.56 1.68
CA VAL A 320 -10.36 16.46 1.25
C VAL A 320 -10.79 15.68 2.48
N GLY A 321 -11.94 15.02 2.40
CA GLY A 321 -12.46 14.20 3.50
C GLY A 321 -12.68 12.77 3.08
N GLN A 322 -12.33 11.83 3.95
CA GLN A 322 -12.69 10.42 3.83
C GLN A 322 -13.46 10.02 5.08
N ALA A 323 -14.56 9.29 4.95
CA ALA A 323 -15.25 8.77 6.12
C ALA A 323 -16.18 7.57 5.85
N GLY A 324 -16.38 6.77 6.90
CA GLY A 324 -17.44 5.76 7.04
C GLY A 324 -18.30 6.01 8.28
N ASP A 325 -19.34 5.21 8.48
CA ASP A 325 -20.27 5.25 9.62
C ASP A 325 -20.75 6.68 9.97
N PHE A 326 -20.79 7.08 11.25
CA PHE A 326 -21.13 8.44 11.64
C PHE A 326 -20.12 9.48 11.13
N GLY A 327 -18.87 9.08 10.85
CA GLY A 327 -17.93 9.93 10.14
C GLY A 327 -18.50 10.39 8.80
N ALA A 328 -19.17 9.50 8.06
CA ALA A 328 -19.82 9.83 6.79
C ALA A 328 -20.98 10.82 6.96
N VAL A 329 -21.74 10.71 8.04
CA VAL A 329 -22.79 11.71 8.37
C VAL A 329 -22.16 13.09 8.60
N ASN A 330 -21.05 13.16 9.35
CA ASN A 330 -20.31 14.41 9.58
C ASN A 330 -19.69 14.96 8.28
N LEU A 331 -19.08 14.09 7.46
CA LEU A 331 -18.49 14.47 6.17
C LEU A 331 -19.56 14.97 5.19
N ARG A 332 -20.77 14.40 5.24
CA ARG A 332 -21.90 14.92 4.46
C ARG A 332 -22.32 16.30 4.93
N GLN A 333 -22.29 16.59 6.23
CA GLN A 333 -22.54 17.95 6.73
C GLN A 333 -21.42 18.93 6.33
N LEU A 334 -20.15 18.49 6.30
CA LEU A 334 -19.06 19.27 5.71
C LEU A 334 -19.30 19.56 4.22
N GLN A 335 -19.72 18.56 3.45
CA GLN A 335 -20.09 18.74 2.04
C GLN A 335 -21.27 19.69 1.87
N THR A 336 -22.28 19.65 2.74
CA THR A 336 -23.45 20.53 2.66
C THR A 336 -23.12 21.98 3.04
N HIS A 337 -22.31 22.22 4.06
CA HIS A 337 -22.12 23.56 4.66
C HIS A 337 -20.76 24.20 4.38
N TYR A 338 -19.76 23.42 3.97
CA TYR A 338 -18.36 23.83 3.85
C TYR A 338 -17.73 23.40 2.52
N SER A 339 -18.53 23.31 1.44
CA SER A 339 -18.03 22.97 0.08
C SER A 339 -17.03 23.98 -0.52
N SER A 340 -16.87 25.17 0.09
CA SER A 340 -15.83 26.12 -0.32
C SER A 340 -14.42 25.71 0.13
N THR A 341 -14.31 24.92 1.21
CA THR A 341 -13.05 24.47 1.82
C THR A 341 -12.83 22.97 1.62
N LEU A 342 -13.90 22.16 1.68
CA LEU A 342 -13.89 20.75 1.29
C LEU A 342 -13.91 20.62 -0.24
N ARG A 343 -12.88 19.98 -0.82
CA ARG A 343 -12.73 19.85 -2.28
C ARG A 343 -13.19 18.53 -2.84
N LEU A 344 -13.01 17.46 -2.09
CA LEU A 344 -13.46 16.11 -2.44
C LEU A 344 -13.93 15.38 -1.18
N ALA A 345 -14.94 14.53 -1.32
CA ALA A 345 -15.41 13.64 -0.27
C ALA A 345 -15.34 12.18 -0.74
N LEU A 346 -14.75 11.29 0.03
CA LEU A 346 -14.72 9.85 -0.24
C LEU A 346 -15.50 9.13 0.84
N PHE A 347 -16.59 8.49 0.46
CA PHE A 347 -17.49 7.81 1.37
C PHE A 347 -17.27 6.30 1.31
N GLN A 348 -17.04 5.69 2.46
CA GLN A 348 -17.10 4.24 2.62
C GLN A 348 -18.51 3.78 3.04
N SER A 349 -19.23 4.65 3.75
CA SER A 349 -20.66 4.48 4.04
C SER A 349 -21.41 5.70 3.50
N PHE A 350 -22.54 5.47 2.84
CA PHE A 350 -23.38 6.56 2.32
C PHE A 350 -24.83 6.09 2.31
N PHE A 351 -25.61 6.64 3.23
CA PHE A 351 -27.02 6.34 3.31
C PHE A 351 -27.78 7.21 2.30
N ALA A 352 -28.37 6.60 1.28
CA ALA A 352 -29.32 7.26 0.40
C ALA A 352 -30.66 6.50 0.43
N PRO A 353 -31.79 7.21 0.62
CA PRO A 353 -33.09 6.57 0.51
C PRO A 353 -33.31 6.06 -0.91
N ARG A 354 -34.09 4.97 -1.03
CA ARG A 354 -34.55 4.47 -2.32
C ARG A 354 -35.29 5.59 -3.09
N PRO A 355 -34.85 5.96 -4.30
CA PRO A 355 -35.59 6.89 -5.15
C PRO A 355 -36.96 6.33 -5.56
N ASP A 356 -37.95 7.20 -5.76
CA ASP A 356 -39.28 6.80 -6.22
C ASP A 356 -39.24 6.15 -7.62
N ASP A 357 -38.26 6.53 -8.43
CA ASP A 357 -37.98 6.02 -9.78
C ASP A 357 -36.89 4.94 -9.80
N ALA A 358 -36.55 4.36 -8.64
CA ALA A 358 -35.57 3.28 -8.56
C ALA A 358 -35.99 2.09 -9.43
N ILE A 359 -35.02 1.55 -10.18
CA ILE A 359 -35.20 0.29 -10.91
C ILE A 359 -35.47 -0.86 -9.94
N ASP A 360 -35.98 -1.97 -10.48
CA ASP A 360 -36.15 -3.21 -9.73
C ASP A 360 -34.80 -3.68 -9.16
N ASP A 361 -34.79 -4.09 -7.88
CA ASP A 361 -33.57 -4.49 -7.17
C ASP A 361 -32.90 -5.70 -7.84
N SER A 362 -33.68 -6.57 -8.51
CA SER A 362 -33.16 -7.71 -9.29
C SER A 362 -32.35 -7.32 -10.53
N LEU A 363 -32.46 -6.06 -10.97
CA LEU A 363 -31.70 -5.50 -12.10
C LEU A 363 -30.42 -4.78 -11.66
N LEU A 364 -30.19 -4.62 -10.35
CA LEU A 364 -28.95 -4.04 -9.84
C LEU A 364 -27.77 -5.01 -10.05
N PRO A 365 -26.53 -4.51 -10.14
CA PRO A 365 -25.34 -5.36 -10.14
C PRO A 365 -25.29 -6.27 -8.91
N ALA A 366 -24.77 -7.50 -9.07
CA ALA A 366 -24.70 -8.48 -7.98
C ALA A 366 -24.11 -7.94 -6.66
N PRO A 367 -23.02 -7.13 -6.66
CA PRO A 367 -22.54 -6.49 -5.43
C PRO A 367 -23.57 -5.62 -4.70
N GLU A 368 -24.37 -4.86 -5.45
CA GLU A 368 -25.41 -3.99 -4.89
C GLU A 368 -26.60 -4.81 -4.37
N GLN A 369 -26.92 -5.94 -5.00
CA GLN A 369 -27.92 -6.88 -4.48
C GLN A 369 -27.47 -7.47 -3.13
N THR A 370 -26.23 -7.95 -3.04
CA THR A 370 -25.65 -8.45 -1.77
C THR A 370 -25.64 -7.37 -0.69
N MET A 371 -25.30 -6.13 -1.04
CA MET A 371 -25.40 -5.00 -0.11
C MET A 371 -26.83 -4.81 0.42
N LEU A 372 -27.85 -4.84 -0.46
CA LEU A 372 -29.25 -4.73 -0.05
C LEU A 372 -29.70 -5.90 0.84
N GLU A 373 -29.19 -7.11 0.61
CA GLU A 373 -29.42 -8.27 1.48
C GLU A 373 -28.85 -8.03 2.89
N HIS A 374 -27.60 -7.55 2.99
CA HIS A 374 -26.99 -7.21 4.28
C HIS A 374 -27.77 -6.09 4.99
N ILE A 375 -28.23 -5.06 4.28
CA ILE A 375 -29.07 -3.99 4.82
C ILE A 375 -30.38 -4.56 5.37
N ALA A 376 -31.04 -5.46 4.62
CA ALA A 376 -32.28 -6.09 5.04
C ALA A 376 -32.08 -6.96 6.29
N GLU A 377 -31.00 -7.76 6.32
CA GLU A 377 -30.64 -8.58 7.47
C GLU A 377 -30.36 -7.72 8.71
N PHE A 378 -29.54 -6.68 8.57
CA PHE A 378 -29.22 -5.76 9.67
C PHE A 378 -30.46 -5.02 10.18
N THR A 379 -31.32 -4.55 9.29
CA THR A 379 -32.51 -3.77 9.68
C THR A 379 -33.51 -4.62 10.46
N LYS A 380 -33.60 -5.92 10.18
CA LYS A 380 -34.54 -6.85 10.82
C LYS A 380 -34.29 -7.01 12.34
N SER A 381 -33.04 -7.01 12.80
CA SER A 381 -32.70 -7.29 14.20
C SER A 381 -31.58 -6.43 14.80
N GLY A 382 -30.83 -5.70 13.97
CA GLY A 382 -29.62 -4.96 14.35
C GLY A 382 -29.85 -3.55 14.88
N MET A 383 -31.06 -2.99 14.74
CA MET A 383 -31.35 -1.56 15.04
C MET A 383 -31.56 -1.23 16.52
N GLY A 384 -31.62 -2.22 17.42
CA GLY A 384 -31.89 -1.99 18.84
C GLY A 384 -30.91 -1.01 19.51
N TYR A 385 -29.62 -1.11 19.18
CA TYR A 385 -28.58 -0.23 19.71
C TYR A 385 -28.82 1.25 19.33
N PHE A 386 -29.17 1.47 18.05
CA PHE A 386 -29.41 2.79 17.48
C PHE A 386 -30.61 3.45 18.16
N MET A 387 -31.68 2.68 18.37
CA MET A 387 -32.88 3.18 19.02
C MET A 387 -32.63 3.58 20.47
N ILE A 388 -31.95 2.75 21.26
CA ILE A 388 -31.68 3.11 22.67
C ILE A 388 -30.70 4.28 22.78
N GLN A 389 -29.65 4.32 21.97
CA GLN A 389 -28.68 5.42 22.00
C GLN A 389 -29.30 6.74 21.50
N SER A 390 -30.22 6.69 20.54
CA SER A 390 -30.92 7.90 20.05
C SER A 390 -31.94 8.45 21.05
N ASN A 391 -32.50 7.61 21.93
CA ASN A 391 -33.62 8.02 22.79
C ASN A 391 -33.26 8.13 24.27
N ARG A 392 -32.34 7.29 24.76
CA ARG A 392 -32.03 7.10 26.19
C ARG A 392 -30.53 6.92 26.40
N VAL A 393 -29.71 7.77 25.79
CA VAL A 393 -28.25 7.66 25.84
C VAL A 393 -27.71 7.64 27.28
N SER A 394 -28.22 8.48 28.17
CA SER A 394 -27.76 8.52 29.55
C SER A 394 -28.03 7.20 30.28
N THR A 395 -29.16 6.55 29.99
CA THR A 395 -29.52 5.27 30.60
C THR A 395 -28.53 4.18 30.19
N ILE A 396 -28.33 3.99 28.88
CA ILE A 396 -27.45 2.93 28.38
C ILE A 396 -25.97 3.25 28.64
N GLY A 397 -25.57 4.51 28.54
CA GLY A 397 -24.22 4.98 28.80
C GLY A 397 -23.83 4.79 30.26
N LEU A 398 -24.69 5.15 31.22
CA LEU A 398 -24.43 4.90 32.64
C LEU A 398 -24.40 3.41 32.98
N ALA A 399 -25.23 2.59 32.33
CA ALA A 399 -25.23 1.15 32.54
C ALA A 399 -23.90 0.47 32.15
N MET A 400 -23.18 1.06 31.19
CA MET A 400 -21.89 0.53 30.69
C MET A 400 -20.67 1.30 31.19
N TYR A 401 -20.86 2.47 31.82
CA TYR A 401 -19.81 3.45 32.11
C TYR A 401 -18.59 2.87 32.83
N ASP A 402 -18.82 2.01 33.81
CA ASP A 402 -17.76 1.33 34.58
C ASP A 402 -17.89 -0.21 34.47
N ASN A 403 -18.40 -0.69 33.33
CA ASN A 403 -18.62 -2.10 33.09
C ASN A 403 -18.08 -2.51 31.70
N PRO A 404 -16.78 -2.78 31.58
CA PRO A 404 -16.16 -3.15 30.31
C PRO A 404 -16.69 -4.48 29.75
N GLN A 405 -17.24 -5.37 30.58
CA GLN A 405 -17.88 -6.60 30.10
C GLN A 405 -19.21 -6.31 29.41
N ALA A 406 -20.02 -5.40 29.97
CA ALA A 406 -21.24 -4.94 29.33
C ALA A 406 -20.94 -4.22 28.02
N TYR A 407 -19.90 -3.39 27.99
CA TYR A 407 -19.49 -2.68 26.77
C TYR A 407 -18.92 -3.63 25.71
N LEU A 408 -18.15 -4.64 26.13
CA LEU A 408 -17.68 -5.73 25.26
C LEU A 408 -18.85 -6.48 24.64
N ALA A 409 -19.87 -6.85 25.41
CA ALA A 409 -21.05 -7.51 24.87
C ALA A 409 -21.82 -6.60 23.89
N TRP A 410 -21.88 -5.30 24.18
CA TRP A 410 -22.55 -4.30 23.35
C TRP A 410 -21.89 -4.11 21.98
N LEU A 411 -20.55 -3.99 21.95
CA LEU A 411 -19.79 -3.85 20.71
C LEU A 411 -19.54 -5.18 20.00
N GLY A 412 -19.35 -6.26 20.75
CA GLY A 412 -18.94 -7.57 20.24
C GLY A 412 -19.88 -8.11 19.16
N TYR A 413 -21.19 -7.97 19.35
CA TYR A 413 -22.17 -8.35 18.31
C TYR A 413 -21.92 -7.63 16.98
N LYS A 414 -21.58 -6.33 17.03
CA LYS A 414 -21.33 -5.53 15.82
C LYS A 414 -20.06 -5.99 15.12
N TYR A 415 -18.95 -6.13 15.86
CA TYR A 415 -17.69 -6.59 15.28
C TYR A 415 -17.81 -7.99 14.68
N ILE A 416 -18.46 -8.93 15.38
CA ILE A 416 -18.69 -10.30 14.88
C ILE A 416 -19.52 -10.27 13.60
N LYS A 417 -20.65 -9.55 13.59
CA LYS A 417 -21.52 -9.49 12.40
C LYS A 417 -20.82 -8.84 11.21
N THR A 418 -20.08 -7.75 11.43
CA THR A 418 -19.33 -7.12 10.35
C THR A 418 -18.19 -7.98 9.84
N LEU A 419 -17.56 -8.78 10.72
CA LEU A 419 -16.52 -9.72 10.34
C LEU A 419 -17.07 -10.84 9.45
N GLU A 420 -18.24 -11.39 9.78
CA GLU A 420 -18.94 -12.41 8.99
C GLU A 420 -19.19 -11.97 7.54
N TRP A 421 -19.62 -10.72 7.33
CA TRP A 421 -19.87 -10.18 5.99
C TRP A 421 -18.63 -9.67 5.26
N ALA A 422 -17.59 -9.24 6.00
CA ALA A 422 -16.42 -8.62 5.41
C ALA A 422 -15.51 -9.58 4.64
N LYS A 423 -15.71 -10.91 4.77
CA LYS A 423 -14.91 -11.95 4.06
C LYS A 423 -13.40 -11.69 4.17
N ILE A 424 -12.94 -11.30 5.35
CA ILE A 424 -11.52 -11.07 5.60
C ILE A 424 -10.84 -12.41 5.89
N PRO A 425 -9.56 -12.58 5.52
CA PRO A 425 -8.82 -13.82 5.77
C PRO A 425 -8.77 -14.18 7.26
N GLU A 426 -8.84 -15.48 7.58
CA GLU A 426 -8.92 -15.98 8.96
C GLU A 426 -7.74 -15.52 9.81
N GLU A 427 -6.54 -15.44 9.22
CA GLU A 427 -5.33 -14.94 9.85
C GLU A 427 -5.43 -13.48 10.33
N MET A 428 -6.33 -12.68 9.75
CA MET A 428 -6.59 -11.30 10.15
C MET A 428 -7.67 -11.16 11.24
N HIS A 429 -8.41 -12.23 11.56
CA HIS A 429 -9.54 -12.15 12.50
C HIS A 429 -9.07 -11.72 13.89
N LYS A 430 -7.91 -12.23 14.34
CA LYS A 430 -7.35 -11.85 15.63
C LYS A 430 -7.03 -10.36 15.68
N SER A 431 -6.27 -9.84 14.71
CA SER A 431 -5.90 -8.42 14.69
C SER A 431 -7.12 -7.52 14.57
N PHE A 432 -8.13 -7.93 13.80
CA PHE A 432 -9.39 -7.22 13.70
C PHE A 432 -10.12 -7.12 15.06
N MET A 433 -10.15 -8.21 15.83
CA MET A 433 -10.77 -8.22 17.17
C MET A 433 -9.92 -7.49 18.22
N ASP A 434 -8.58 -7.50 18.10
CA ASP A 434 -7.67 -6.74 18.97
C ASP A 434 -7.96 -5.23 18.93
N GLU A 435 -8.38 -4.70 17.78
CA GLU A 435 -8.78 -3.29 17.64
C GLU A 435 -10.07 -2.96 18.43
N MET A 436 -11.05 -3.88 18.47
CA MET A 436 -12.23 -3.71 19.32
C MET A 436 -11.85 -3.64 20.80
N TYR A 437 -10.98 -4.54 21.26
CA TYR A 437 -10.52 -4.54 22.64
C TYR A 437 -9.77 -3.24 22.97
N SER A 438 -8.94 -2.77 22.05
CA SER A 438 -8.22 -1.50 22.18
C SER A 438 -9.17 -0.31 22.28
N LEU A 439 -10.25 -0.28 21.48
CA LEU A 439 -11.29 0.75 21.56
C LEU A 439 -12.02 0.73 22.92
N ILE A 440 -12.39 -0.45 23.40
CA ILE A 440 -13.05 -0.63 24.72
C ILE A 440 -12.16 -0.09 25.83
N LEU A 441 -10.88 -0.49 25.84
CA LEU A 441 -9.92 -0.04 26.84
C LEU A 441 -9.70 1.47 26.75
N LEU A 442 -9.51 2.01 25.54
CA LEU A 442 -9.36 3.44 25.32
C LEU A 442 -10.54 4.20 25.94
N GLN A 443 -11.77 3.84 25.60
CA GLN A 443 -12.96 4.55 26.09
C GLN A 443 -13.20 4.36 27.59
N GLN A 444 -12.82 3.21 28.16
CA GLN A 444 -12.85 3.01 29.62
C GLN A 444 -11.86 3.96 30.31
N TYR A 445 -10.61 4.02 29.84
CA TYR A 445 -9.57 4.84 30.46
C TYR A 445 -9.79 6.35 30.26
N THR A 446 -10.40 6.75 29.15
CA THR A 446 -10.76 8.15 28.92
C THR A 446 -12.13 8.51 29.51
N GLY A 447 -12.87 7.53 30.06
CA GLY A 447 -14.21 7.72 30.60
C GLY A 447 -15.25 8.11 29.54
N THR A 448 -15.03 7.77 28.27
CA THR A 448 -15.87 8.22 27.15
C THR A 448 -16.90 7.20 26.64
N ILE A 449 -17.11 6.07 27.32
CA ILE A 449 -18.12 5.06 26.91
C ILE A 449 -19.51 5.69 26.76
N HIS A 450 -19.92 6.50 27.74
CA HIS A 450 -21.22 7.15 27.74
C HIS A 450 -21.30 8.33 26.75
N THR A 451 -20.24 9.13 26.64
CA THR A 451 -20.20 10.29 25.74
C THR A 451 -20.07 9.89 24.26
N SER A 452 -19.45 8.75 23.96
CA SER A 452 -19.31 8.29 22.57
C SER A 452 -20.66 7.96 21.94
N MET A 453 -21.65 7.63 22.76
CA MET A 453 -23.02 7.37 22.32
C MET A 453 -23.87 8.65 22.18
N ALA A 454 -23.40 9.80 22.69
CA ALA A 454 -24.18 11.05 22.70
C ALA A 454 -24.49 11.57 21.29
N MET A 455 -23.65 11.22 20.30
CA MET A 455 -23.87 11.56 18.89
C MET A 455 -25.22 11.07 18.36
N TYR A 456 -25.75 9.96 18.88
CA TYR A 456 -27.04 9.40 18.45
C TYR A 456 -28.21 10.22 18.97
N GLN A 457 -28.14 10.78 20.18
CA GLN A 457 -29.27 11.43 20.84
C GLN A 457 -29.87 12.58 20.03
N HIS A 458 -29.00 13.40 19.44
CA HIS A 458 -29.41 14.60 18.68
C HIS A 458 -29.13 14.48 17.18
N SER A 459 -28.48 13.41 16.73
CA SER A 459 -28.19 13.23 15.31
C SER A 459 -28.75 11.97 14.67
N GLY A 460 -28.97 10.89 15.44
CA GLY A 460 -29.38 9.60 14.89
C GLY A 460 -30.69 9.69 14.10
N LEU A 461 -31.77 10.11 14.76
CA LEU A 461 -33.08 10.24 14.10
C LEU A 461 -33.22 11.52 13.26
N GLN A 462 -32.55 12.60 13.66
CA GLN A 462 -32.73 13.93 13.05
C GLN A 462 -31.95 14.10 11.74
N TYR A 463 -30.76 13.52 11.63
CA TYR A 463 -29.91 13.62 10.45
C TYR A 463 -29.87 12.31 9.64
N GLY A 464 -31.00 11.59 9.69
CA GLY A 464 -31.29 10.44 8.84
C GLY A 464 -31.78 10.86 7.45
N ILE A 465 -32.73 10.09 6.91
CA ILE A 465 -33.18 10.11 5.49
C ILE A 465 -33.32 11.50 4.86
N GLU A 466 -33.98 12.45 5.50
CA GLU A 466 -34.33 13.75 4.90
C GLU A 466 -33.11 14.67 4.70
N GLU A 467 -32.09 14.57 5.56
CA GLU A 467 -30.86 15.36 5.41
C GLU A 467 -29.99 14.83 4.28
N TRP A 468 -29.98 13.51 4.06
CA TRP A 468 -29.28 12.89 2.94
C TRP A 468 -29.93 13.20 1.58
N LYS A 469 -31.24 13.48 1.53
CA LYS A 469 -31.93 13.95 0.32
C LYS A 469 -31.50 15.34 -0.15
N LYS A 470 -30.91 16.16 0.72
CA LYS A 470 -30.48 17.51 0.34
C LYS A 470 -29.31 17.45 -0.65
N ASN A 471 -29.50 18.03 -1.83
CA ASN A 471 -28.48 18.20 -2.85
C ASN A 471 -28.24 19.71 -3.09
N PRO A 472 -27.56 20.42 -2.17
CA PRO A 472 -27.25 21.83 -2.34
C PRO A 472 -26.42 22.08 -3.62
N PRO A 473 -26.59 23.25 -4.27
CA PRO A 473 -25.76 23.62 -5.40
C PRO A 473 -24.28 23.76 -4.97
N ASN A 474 -23.37 23.42 -5.88
CA ASN A 474 -21.91 23.54 -5.70
C ASN A 474 -21.31 22.63 -4.60
N GLN A 475 -21.87 21.43 -4.41
CA GLN A 475 -21.24 20.42 -3.55
C GLN A 475 -19.87 19.99 -4.08
N ALA A 476 -18.94 19.74 -3.14
CA ALA A 476 -17.69 19.04 -3.43
C ALA A 476 -17.99 17.69 -4.13
N PRO A 477 -17.34 17.37 -5.26
CA PRO A 477 -17.47 16.06 -5.88
C PRO A 477 -17.08 14.94 -4.95
N PHE A 478 -17.74 13.79 -5.12
CA PHE A 478 -17.54 12.67 -4.22
C PHE A 478 -17.29 11.35 -4.92
N GLY A 479 -16.64 10.45 -4.18
CA GLY A 479 -16.40 9.07 -4.55
C GLY A 479 -16.96 8.11 -3.50
N VAL A 480 -17.08 6.85 -3.88
CA VAL A 480 -17.59 5.77 -3.00
C VAL A 480 -16.65 4.57 -3.01
N GLN A 481 -16.26 4.13 -1.83
CA GLN A 481 -15.57 2.86 -1.60
C GLN A 481 -16.58 1.80 -1.18
N HIS A 482 -16.94 0.93 -2.11
CA HIS A 482 -17.94 -0.11 -1.91
C HIS A 482 -17.24 -1.43 -1.56
N PHE A 483 -17.21 -1.76 -0.27
CA PHE A 483 -16.75 -3.07 0.22
C PHE A 483 -17.95 -4.01 0.39
N GLU A 484 -17.86 -5.26 -0.07
CA GLU A 484 -18.99 -6.22 -0.11
C GLU A 484 -19.69 -6.41 1.25
N GLY A 485 -18.92 -6.39 2.34
CA GLY A 485 -19.45 -6.53 3.70
C GLY A 485 -20.01 -5.25 4.34
N GLU A 486 -20.13 -4.14 3.60
CA GLU A 486 -20.78 -2.94 4.09
C GLU A 486 -22.30 -3.08 4.03
N PHE A 487 -22.96 -2.71 5.13
CA PHE A 487 -24.41 -2.74 5.32
C PHE A 487 -25.00 -1.33 5.50
N TYR A 488 -24.19 -0.29 5.40
CA TYR A 488 -24.58 1.12 5.51
C TYR A 488 -24.19 1.94 4.26
N LEU A 489 -24.44 1.37 3.09
CA LEU A 489 -24.22 2.00 1.79
C LEU A 489 -25.49 1.87 0.93
N ALA A 490 -25.63 2.69 -0.10
CA ALA A 490 -26.74 2.59 -1.04
C ALA A 490 -26.22 2.26 -2.46
N PRO A 491 -27.04 1.62 -3.31
CA PRO A 491 -26.75 1.39 -4.71
C PRO A 491 -26.21 2.64 -5.43
N GLN A 492 -25.24 2.45 -6.31
CA GLN A 492 -24.59 3.53 -7.05
C GLN A 492 -25.62 4.37 -7.83
N SER A 493 -26.66 3.71 -8.36
CA SER A 493 -27.76 4.36 -9.06
C SER A 493 -28.51 5.37 -8.19
N TRP A 494 -28.70 5.08 -6.90
CA TRP A 494 -29.39 5.97 -5.97
C TRP A 494 -28.50 7.15 -5.61
N LEU A 495 -27.22 6.90 -5.37
CA LEU A 495 -26.23 7.91 -4.97
C LEU A 495 -26.07 9.05 -5.99
N LYS A 496 -26.27 8.77 -7.29
CA LYS A 496 -26.20 9.78 -8.36
C LYS A 496 -27.20 10.93 -8.18
N ASN A 497 -28.30 10.71 -7.46
CA ASN A 497 -29.30 11.76 -7.20
C ASN A 497 -28.85 12.75 -6.10
N HIS A 498 -27.74 12.46 -5.41
CA HIS A 498 -27.29 13.19 -4.22
C HIS A 498 -26.05 14.06 -4.44
N GLY A 499 -25.63 14.27 -5.69
CA GLY A 499 -24.55 15.21 -6.04
C GLY A 499 -23.61 14.67 -7.13
N PRO A 500 -22.51 15.39 -7.41
CA PRO A 500 -21.55 15.01 -8.43
C PRO A 500 -20.67 13.83 -7.97
N MET A 501 -21.20 12.61 -8.10
CA MET A 501 -20.44 11.38 -7.89
C MET A 501 -19.55 11.10 -9.09
N ILE A 502 -18.24 11.20 -8.89
CA ILE A 502 -17.24 11.12 -9.96
C ILE A 502 -16.40 9.85 -9.90
N TRP A 503 -16.58 9.02 -8.87
CA TRP A 503 -15.79 7.83 -8.65
C TRP A 503 -16.53 6.78 -7.82
N HIS A 504 -16.35 5.50 -8.14
CA HIS A 504 -16.91 4.38 -7.39
C HIS A 504 -16.04 3.16 -7.62
N GLN A 505 -15.60 2.50 -6.56
CA GLN A 505 -14.80 1.28 -6.64
C GLN A 505 -15.41 0.20 -5.75
N TYR A 506 -15.54 -0.99 -6.33
CA TYR A 506 -16.01 -2.17 -5.64
C TYR A 506 -14.84 -3.05 -5.19
N HIS A 507 -14.93 -3.62 -3.99
CA HIS A 507 -14.01 -4.59 -3.40
C HIS A 507 -14.77 -5.77 -2.82
N LYS A 508 -14.30 -6.99 -3.13
CA LYS A 508 -14.92 -8.24 -2.69
C LYS A 508 -14.64 -8.58 -1.22
N SER A 509 -13.55 -8.07 -0.65
CA SER A 509 -13.17 -8.27 0.75
C SER A 509 -13.12 -6.93 1.45
N GLY A 510 -13.44 -6.91 2.74
CA GLY A 510 -13.71 -5.72 3.54
C GLY A 510 -15.21 -5.51 3.76
N GLY A 511 -15.54 -4.63 4.70
CA GLY A 511 -16.93 -4.28 5.02
C GLY A 511 -17.02 -2.98 5.76
N HIS A 512 -17.93 -2.89 6.74
CA HIS A 512 -18.17 -1.66 7.52
C HIS A 512 -16.89 -1.05 8.14
N PHE A 513 -15.99 -1.89 8.67
CA PHE A 513 -14.70 -1.44 9.18
C PHE A 513 -13.59 -1.58 8.12
N ALA A 514 -13.77 -0.96 6.95
CA ALA A 514 -12.90 -1.17 5.79
C ALA A 514 -11.42 -0.89 6.06
N ALA A 515 -11.10 0.16 6.82
CA ALA A 515 -9.71 0.48 7.18
C ALA A 515 -9.03 -0.61 8.03
N LEU A 516 -9.81 -1.47 8.70
CA LEU A 516 -9.31 -2.61 9.47
C LEU A 516 -9.39 -3.92 8.69
N GLY A 517 -10.49 -4.13 7.96
CA GLY A 517 -10.77 -5.38 7.25
C GLY A 517 -10.07 -5.51 5.89
N ALA A 518 -9.80 -4.38 5.23
CA ALA A 518 -9.11 -4.33 3.93
C ALA A 518 -8.22 -3.07 3.83
N PRO A 519 -7.22 -2.91 4.72
CA PRO A 519 -6.42 -1.68 4.85
C PRO A 519 -5.72 -1.28 3.55
N ASP A 520 -5.19 -2.24 2.79
CA ASP A 520 -4.44 -1.96 1.57
C ASP A 520 -5.34 -1.41 0.46
N GLU A 521 -6.49 -2.05 0.23
CA GLU A 521 -7.47 -1.57 -0.75
C GLU A 521 -8.08 -0.23 -0.33
N PHE A 522 -8.36 -0.05 0.96
CA PHE A 522 -8.84 1.22 1.52
C PHE A 522 -7.87 2.37 1.25
N VAL A 523 -6.58 2.17 1.53
CA VAL A 523 -5.54 3.19 1.34
C VAL A 523 -5.29 3.44 -0.15
N LYS A 524 -5.28 2.39 -0.97
CA LYS A 524 -5.10 2.47 -2.43
C LYS A 524 -6.21 3.32 -3.06
N ASP A 525 -7.45 3.10 -2.67
CA ASP A 525 -8.59 3.90 -3.10
C ASP A 525 -8.48 5.36 -2.70
N CYS A 526 -8.10 5.65 -1.45
CA CYS A 526 -7.87 7.02 -0.99
C CYS A 526 -6.83 7.73 -1.87
N ARG A 527 -5.68 7.08 -2.09
CA ARG A 527 -4.59 7.62 -2.91
C ARG A 527 -5.04 7.86 -4.34
N ARG A 528 -5.73 6.88 -4.94
CA ARG A 528 -6.21 6.96 -6.30
C ARG A 528 -7.25 8.06 -6.47
N PHE A 529 -8.32 8.03 -5.68
CA PHE A 529 -9.42 8.98 -5.80
C PHE A 529 -8.94 10.41 -5.60
N PHE A 530 -8.23 10.69 -4.51
CA PHE A 530 -7.78 12.05 -4.24
C PHE A 530 -6.65 12.49 -5.17
N GLY A 531 -5.69 11.61 -5.48
CA GLY A 531 -4.57 11.89 -6.37
C GLY A 531 -5.02 12.20 -7.80
N GLU A 532 -5.96 11.43 -8.34
CA GLU A 532 -6.48 11.63 -9.70
C GLU A 532 -7.39 12.87 -9.81
N ASN A 533 -8.06 13.29 -8.73
CA ASN A 533 -9.18 14.23 -8.83
C ASN A 533 -8.95 15.59 -8.17
N TYR A 534 -8.06 15.72 -7.18
CA TYR A 534 -7.92 16.96 -6.41
C TYR A 534 -7.55 18.16 -7.30
N TRP A 535 -6.53 18.01 -8.15
CA TRP A 535 -6.05 19.09 -9.02
C TRP A 535 -7.01 19.42 -10.16
N LYS A 536 -7.83 18.46 -10.60
CA LYS A 536 -8.89 18.71 -11.58
C LYS A 536 -9.93 19.71 -11.05
N GLN A 537 -10.15 19.73 -9.72
CA GLN A 537 -11.07 20.69 -9.10
C GLN A 537 -10.52 22.13 -9.03
N LEU A 538 -9.22 22.34 -9.29
CA LEU A 538 -8.59 23.66 -9.26
C LEU A 538 -8.53 24.35 -10.63
N GLY A 539 -9.06 23.73 -11.68
CA GLY A 539 -9.02 24.29 -13.04
C GLY A 539 -7.61 24.35 -13.66
N SER A 540 -6.62 23.69 -13.04
CA SER A 540 -5.32 23.51 -13.66
C SER A 540 -5.47 22.63 -14.91
N PRO A 541 -4.86 22.99 -16.05
CA PRO A 541 -4.94 22.20 -17.27
C PRO A 541 -4.47 20.77 -16.96
N SER A 542 -5.30 19.81 -17.35
CA SER A 542 -5.02 18.40 -17.30
C SER A 542 -3.73 18.07 -18.05
N SER A 543 -2.60 17.99 -17.37
CA SER A 543 -1.56 17.04 -17.73
C SER A 543 -1.83 15.79 -16.90
N THR A 544 -2.49 14.83 -17.55
CA THR A 544 -2.76 13.46 -17.10
C THR A 544 -1.74 12.95 -16.09
N CYS A 545 -2.23 12.75 -14.87
CA CYS A 545 -1.50 12.24 -13.73
C CYS A 545 -2.31 11.02 -13.24
N VAL A 546 -1.91 9.82 -13.68
CA VAL A 546 -2.41 8.53 -13.19
C VAL A 546 -1.74 8.21 -11.86
#